data_AF-A0A7R8V0V6-F1
#
_entry.id   AF-A0A7R8V0V6-F1
#
_cell.length_a   1.000
_cell.length_b   1.000
_cell.length_c   1.000
_cell.angle_alpha   90.00
_cell.angle_beta   90.00
_cell.angle_gamma   90.00
#
_symmetry.space_group_name_H-M   'P 1'
#
loop_
_entity.id
_entity.type
_entity.pdbx_description
1 polymer ?
#
loop_
_entity_poly.entity_id
_entity_poly.type
_entity_poly.pdbx_seq_one_letter_code
_entity_poly.pdbx_strand_id
1 'polypeptide(L)'
;MSLPTPVSNSAPPPPEPNFHVVTSAPLTPAQQIALSECTWAAGHPDIQMACYLGRICTNAPPKCCRYKAVPSIIQAGPTCGLTALSMLLNGQPSPEEILNLAKERHFTHIGEMFSAHNFFELVREVLGRHSAITVQCHLYQGRLNCAKVKERLTCGACIFVPYPFQNNPNPQKAMTF
;
A
#
# COMPACT_ATOMS: atom_id res chain seq x y z
N MET A 1 40.08 -25.29 -5.14
CA MET A 1 39.25 -24.43 -6.00
C MET A 1 38.00 -24.08 -5.20
N SER A 2 37.94 -22.88 -4.64
CA SER A 2 36.82 -22.45 -3.80
C SER A 2 35.80 -21.73 -4.68
N LEU A 3 34.56 -22.22 -4.70
CA LEU A 3 33.45 -21.59 -5.42
C LEU A 3 33.11 -20.23 -4.77
N PRO A 4 32.90 -19.15 -5.56
CA PRO A 4 32.47 -17.88 -5.02
C PRO A 4 31.01 -17.96 -4.53
N THR A 5 30.76 -17.46 -3.32
CA THR A 5 29.43 -17.29 -2.73
C THR A 5 28.55 -16.37 -3.58
N PRO A 6 27.26 -16.68 -3.79
CA PRO A 6 26.36 -15.81 -4.52
C PRO A 6 26.11 -14.52 -3.72
N VAL A 7 26.39 -13.38 -4.33
CA VAL A 7 26.12 -12.06 -3.77
C VAL A 7 24.62 -11.82 -3.81
N SER A 8 23.99 -11.67 -2.65
CA SER A 8 22.57 -11.34 -2.50
C SER A 8 22.29 -10.00 -3.17
N ASN A 9 21.63 -10.03 -4.32
CA ASN A 9 21.30 -8.85 -5.12
C ASN A 9 19.90 -8.31 -4.75
N SER A 10 19.60 -8.20 -3.47
CA SER A 10 18.36 -7.60 -2.98
C SER A 10 18.44 -6.09 -3.21
N ALA A 11 17.43 -5.52 -3.89
CA ALA A 11 17.30 -4.08 -4.01
C ALA A 11 17.20 -3.48 -2.60
N PRO A 12 17.84 -2.31 -2.34
CA PRO A 12 17.74 -1.67 -1.04
C PRO A 12 16.27 -1.37 -0.74
N PRO A 13 15.85 -1.48 0.54
CA PRO A 13 14.52 -1.04 0.93
C PRO A 13 14.30 0.40 0.46
N PRO A 14 13.06 0.80 0.14
CA PRO A 14 12.76 2.18 -0.16
C PRO A 14 13.30 3.03 0.99
N PRO A 15 13.88 4.21 0.70
CA PRO A 15 14.25 5.12 1.76
C PRO A 15 13.02 5.32 2.65
N GLU A 16 13.22 5.18 3.97
CA GLU A 16 12.17 5.51 4.92
C GLU A 16 11.64 6.90 4.56
N PRO A 17 10.32 7.08 4.41
CA PRO A 17 9.79 8.42 4.33
C PRO A 17 10.27 9.14 5.58
N ASN A 18 10.89 10.29 5.42
CA ASN A 18 11.36 11.11 6.54
C ASN A 18 10.13 11.67 7.27
N PHE A 19 9.48 10.81 8.06
CA PHE A 19 8.58 11.23 9.11
C PHE A 19 9.50 11.60 10.26
N HIS A 20 9.79 12.89 10.39
CA HIS A 20 10.40 13.41 11.62
C HIS A 20 9.69 12.75 12.80
N VAL A 21 10.45 11.98 13.58
CA VAL A 21 9.96 11.30 14.78
C VAL A 21 9.44 12.39 15.70
N VAL A 22 8.13 12.63 15.66
CA VAL A 22 7.45 13.33 16.74
C VAL A 22 7.41 12.31 17.87
N THR A 23 8.36 12.45 18.80
CA THR A 23 8.41 11.68 20.03
C THR A 23 7.00 11.64 20.62
N SER A 24 6.51 10.43 20.87
CA SER A 24 5.17 10.13 21.35
C SER A 24 4.99 10.65 22.78
N ALA A 25 4.73 11.95 22.90
CA ALA A 25 3.86 12.46 23.95
C ALA A 25 2.41 12.16 23.53
N PRO A 26 1.47 11.99 24.49
CA PRO A 26 0.05 11.94 24.15
C PRO A 26 -0.27 13.21 23.37
N LEU A 27 -0.71 13.07 22.12
CA LEU A 27 -1.06 14.20 21.27
C LEU A 27 -2.17 14.98 22.00
N THR A 28 -1.86 16.20 22.43
CA THR A 28 -2.91 17.14 22.80
C THR A 28 -3.72 17.46 21.54
N PRO A 29 -5.00 17.86 21.66
CA PRO A 29 -5.86 18.16 20.51
C PRO A 29 -5.33 19.25 19.54
N ALA A 30 -4.16 19.83 19.82
CA ALA A 30 -3.56 20.95 19.10
C ALA A 30 -2.43 20.58 18.12
N GLN A 31 -2.10 19.29 17.92
CA GLN A 31 -1.09 18.86 16.92
C GLN A 31 -1.69 18.51 15.55
N GLN A 32 -2.83 19.10 15.20
CA GLN A 32 -3.20 19.23 13.79
C GLN A 32 -2.23 20.23 13.16
N ILE A 33 -1.42 19.79 12.19
CA ILE A 33 -0.85 20.72 11.22
C ILE A 33 -2.06 21.41 10.61
N ALA A 34 -2.34 22.64 11.03
CA ALA A 34 -3.46 23.42 10.53
C ALA A 34 -3.14 23.81 9.09
N LEU A 35 -3.44 22.89 8.16
CA LEU A 35 -3.32 23.14 6.74
C LEU A 35 -4.34 24.24 6.40
N SER A 36 -3.85 25.38 5.91
CA SER A 36 -4.66 26.51 5.47
C SER A 36 -5.37 26.25 4.13
N GLU A 37 -4.94 25.22 3.40
CA GLU A 37 -5.50 24.78 2.12
C GLU A 37 -6.29 23.48 2.30
N CYS A 38 -7.12 23.16 1.30
CA CYS A 38 -7.93 21.94 1.26
C CYS A 38 -8.89 21.81 2.47
N THR A 39 -9.31 22.95 3.04
CA THR A 39 -10.11 23.01 4.29
C THR A 39 -11.46 22.31 4.17
N TRP A 40 -11.98 22.12 2.95
CA TRP A 40 -13.16 21.29 2.70
C TRP A 40 -12.97 19.83 3.17
N ALA A 41 -11.73 19.35 3.29
CA ALA A 41 -11.36 18.02 3.76
C ALA A 41 -10.92 18.00 5.24
N ALA A 42 -11.15 19.06 6.03
CA ALA A 42 -10.66 19.13 7.42
C ALA A 42 -11.14 17.98 8.33
N GLY A 43 -12.29 17.37 8.03
CA GLY A 43 -12.78 16.17 8.72
C GLY A 43 -12.08 14.86 8.33
N HIS A 44 -11.21 14.90 7.31
CA HIS A 44 -10.44 13.78 6.78
C HIS A 44 -8.97 14.21 6.61
N PRO A 45 -8.17 14.21 7.69
CA PRO A 45 -6.81 14.76 7.67
C PRO A 45 -5.87 14.12 6.64
N ASP A 46 -6.08 12.84 6.32
CA ASP A 46 -5.36 12.11 5.29
C ASP A 46 -5.74 12.58 3.87
N ILE A 47 -7.02 12.82 3.59
CA ILE A 47 -7.47 13.43 2.34
C ILE A 47 -6.93 14.86 2.23
N GLN A 48 -7.00 15.63 3.30
CA GLN A 48 -6.50 17.02 3.32
C GLN A 48 -5.00 17.06 3.02
N MET A 49 -4.21 16.19 3.67
CA MET A 49 -2.78 16.05 3.44
C MET A 49 -2.48 15.60 2.00
N ALA A 50 -3.20 14.60 1.48
CA ALA A 50 -3.02 14.12 0.11
C ALA A 50 -3.33 15.22 -0.93
N CYS A 51 -4.39 16.00 -0.72
CA CYS A 51 -4.75 17.12 -1.59
C CYS A 51 -3.70 18.23 -1.55
N TYR A 52 -3.22 18.58 -0.36
CA TYR A 52 -2.17 19.57 -0.16
C TYR A 52 -0.85 19.16 -0.82
N LEU A 53 -0.35 17.95 -0.55
CA LEU A 53 0.89 17.43 -1.15
C LEU A 53 0.78 17.28 -2.67
N GLY A 54 -0.38 16.83 -3.15
CA GLY A 54 -0.65 16.67 -4.58
C GLY A 54 -0.98 17.96 -5.31
N ARG A 55 -1.18 19.08 -4.60
CA ARG A 55 -1.70 20.34 -5.16
C ARG A 55 -2.97 20.13 -5.99
N ILE A 56 -3.84 19.24 -5.53
CA ILE A 56 -5.13 18.93 -6.16
C ILE A 56 -6.28 19.36 -5.26
N CYS A 57 -7.40 19.75 -5.84
CA CYS A 57 -8.61 20.12 -5.10
C CYS A 57 -8.33 21.16 -3.99
N THR A 58 -7.45 22.13 -4.23
CA THR A 58 -6.96 23.05 -3.18
C THR A 58 -8.05 23.92 -2.55
N ASN A 59 -9.04 24.33 -3.37
CA ASN A 59 -10.06 25.29 -2.98
C ASN A 59 -11.48 24.71 -2.94
N ALA A 60 -11.69 23.50 -3.44
CA ALA A 60 -13.01 22.87 -3.55
C ALA A 60 -12.90 21.35 -3.55
N PRO A 61 -13.93 20.62 -3.07
CA PRO A 61 -13.95 19.17 -3.11
C PRO A 61 -13.93 18.63 -4.55
N PRO A 62 -13.42 17.40 -4.75
CA PRO A 62 -13.50 16.73 -6.04
C PRO A 62 -14.96 16.46 -6.43
N LYS A 63 -15.22 16.37 -7.75
CA LYS A 63 -16.55 16.01 -8.28
C LYS A 63 -17.06 14.65 -7.79
N CYS A 64 -16.14 13.73 -7.51
CA CYS A 64 -16.43 12.40 -6.98
C CYS A 64 -15.30 11.98 -6.05
N CYS A 65 -15.65 11.49 -4.86
CA CYS A 65 -14.70 10.92 -3.90
C CYS A 65 -15.31 9.65 -3.31
N ARG A 66 -14.59 8.53 -3.40
CA ARG A 66 -14.84 7.34 -2.61
C ARG A 66 -13.70 7.22 -1.62
N TYR A 67 -14.04 7.33 -0.35
CA TYR A 67 -13.07 7.26 0.73
C TYR A 67 -13.43 6.11 1.66
N LYS A 68 -12.42 5.33 2.02
CA LYS A 68 -12.47 4.32 3.07
C LYS A 68 -11.29 4.58 3.99
N ALA A 69 -11.57 4.89 5.25
CA ALA A 69 -10.53 4.97 6.26
C ALA A 69 -9.93 3.57 6.46
N VAL A 70 -8.60 3.49 6.38
CA VAL A 70 -7.84 2.26 6.61
C VAL A 70 -6.88 2.54 7.77
N PRO A 71 -7.04 1.86 8.92
CA PRO A 71 -6.13 2.03 10.05
C PRO A 71 -4.69 1.69 9.65
N SER A 72 -3.74 2.53 10.05
CA SER A 72 -2.31 2.28 9.80
C SER A 72 -1.76 1.22 10.75
N ILE A 73 -0.91 0.34 10.21
CA ILE A 73 -0.15 -0.66 10.97
C ILE A 73 1.32 -0.45 10.62
N ILE A 74 2.18 -0.38 11.64
CA ILE A 74 3.63 -0.26 11.44
C ILE A 74 4.16 -1.60 10.94
N GLN A 75 4.87 -1.59 9.82
CA GLN A 75 5.52 -2.79 9.30
C GLN A 75 6.73 -3.19 10.14
N ALA A 76 7.04 -4.48 10.15
CA ALA A 76 8.28 -5.02 10.72
C ALA A 76 9.09 -5.70 9.61
N GLY A 77 10.33 -5.25 9.37
CA GLY A 77 11.17 -5.76 8.28
C GLY A 77 10.58 -5.50 6.88
N PRO A 78 10.91 -6.32 5.86
CA PRO A 78 10.50 -6.12 4.47
C PRO A 78 9.07 -6.63 4.20
N THR A 79 8.11 -6.32 5.09
CA THR A 79 6.74 -6.86 5.05
C THR A 79 5.69 -5.86 4.58
N CYS A 80 6.09 -4.73 4.01
CA CYS A 80 5.21 -3.64 3.59
C CYS A 80 3.91 -4.07 2.88
N GLY A 81 4.00 -4.97 1.89
CA GLY A 81 2.83 -5.47 1.14
C GLY A 81 1.92 -6.35 2.00
N LEU A 82 2.50 -7.16 2.89
CA LEU A 82 1.76 -8.01 3.82
C LEU A 82 1.05 -7.16 4.89
N THR A 83 1.75 -6.14 5.40
CA THR A 83 1.19 -5.15 6.31
C THR A 83 0.05 -4.38 5.66
N ALA A 84 0.21 -3.94 4.41
CA ALA A 84 -0.85 -3.25 3.68
C ALA A 84 -2.08 -4.14 3.41
N LEU A 85 -1.88 -5.43 3.15
CA LEU A 85 -2.98 -6.40 3.06
C LEU A 85 -3.69 -6.60 4.40
N SER A 86 -2.95 -6.69 5.50
CA SER A 86 -3.51 -6.75 6.84
C SER A 86 -4.31 -5.49 7.18
N MET A 87 -3.78 -4.30 6.86
CA MET A 87 -4.46 -3.01 7.04
C MET A 87 -5.82 -2.98 6.31
N LEU A 88 -5.89 -3.49 5.07
CA LEU A 88 -7.14 -3.56 4.30
C LEU A 88 -8.23 -4.40 5.00
N LEU A 89 -7.80 -5.37 5.81
CA LEU A 89 -8.63 -6.29 6.60
C LEU A 89 -8.68 -5.90 8.09
N ASN A 90 -8.41 -4.63 8.42
CA ASN A 90 -8.44 -4.10 9.78
C ASN A 90 -7.49 -4.84 10.75
N GLY A 91 -6.35 -5.30 10.26
CA GLY A 91 -5.32 -5.96 11.06
C GLY A 91 -5.54 -7.46 11.26
N GLN A 92 -6.53 -8.07 10.62
CA GLN A 92 -6.88 -9.49 10.79
C GLN A 92 -7.00 -10.19 9.43
N PRO A 93 -6.09 -11.12 9.07
CA PRO A 93 -5.00 -11.65 9.88
C PRO A 93 -3.84 -10.64 10.03
N SER A 94 -2.99 -10.86 11.03
CA SER A 94 -1.80 -10.04 11.29
C SER A 94 -0.75 -10.16 10.17
N PRO A 95 0.16 -9.17 10.02
CA PRO A 95 1.22 -9.25 9.01
C PRO A 95 2.13 -10.49 9.16
N GLU A 96 2.33 -10.98 10.38
CA GLU A 96 3.12 -12.18 10.67
C GLU A 96 2.43 -13.47 10.20
N GLU A 97 1.12 -13.59 10.44
CA GLU A 97 0.33 -14.73 9.94
C GLU A 97 0.33 -14.77 8.41
N ILE A 98 0.20 -13.61 7.76
CA ILE A 98 0.30 -13.49 6.30
C ILE A 98 1.70 -13.87 5.82
N LEU A 99 2.76 -13.49 6.54
CA LEU A 99 4.14 -13.87 6.22
C LEU A 99 4.36 -15.38 6.29
N ASN A 100 3.83 -16.03 7.32
CA ASN A 100 3.93 -17.47 7.47
C ASN A 100 3.22 -18.20 6.33
N LEU A 101 2.00 -17.77 5.98
CA LEU A 101 1.30 -18.29 4.80
C LEU A 101 2.09 -18.07 3.51
N ALA A 102 2.67 -16.88 3.32
CA ALA A 102 3.46 -16.58 2.13
C ALA A 102 4.73 -17.46 2.03
N LYS A 103 5.37 -17.79 3.16
CA LYS A 103 6.51 -18.72 3.23
C LYS A 103 6.10 -20.15 2.89
N GLU A 104 4.97 -20.62 3.43
CA GLU A 104 4.39 -21.94 3.14
C GLU A 104 4.07 -22.10 1.64
N ARG A 105 3.65 -21.03 0.98
CA ARG A 105 3.41 -21.00 -0.48
C ARG A 105 4.68 -20.77 -1.31
N HIS A 106 5.84 -20.63 -0.68
CA HIS A 106 7.10 -20.30 -1.34
C HIS A 106 7.03 -18.99 -2.16
N PHE A 107 6.28 -18.01 -1.66
CA PHE A 107 6.13 -16.70 -2.30
C PHE A 107 7.15 -15.66 -1.84
N THR A 108 7.79 -15.93 -0.70
CA THR A 108 8.83 -15.10 -0.09
C THR A 108 9.73 -15.92 0.82
N HIS A 109 10.92 -15.40 1.12
CA HIS A 109 11.76 -15.88 2.21
C HIS A 109 11.56 -15.10 3.51
N ILE A 110 11.43 -13.76 3.44
CA ILE A 110 11.50 -12.87 4.62
C ILE A 110 10.45 -11.74 4.63
N GLY A 111 9.58 -11.66 3.62
CA GLY A 111 8.54 -10.63 3.49
C GLY A 111 8.51 -9.99 2.10
N GLU A 112 9.66 -9.89 1.43
CA GLU A 112 9.71 -9.40 0.04
C GLU A 112 9.13 -10.44 -0.90
N MET A 113 8.11 -10.07 -1.66
CA MET A 113 7.44 -10.98 -2.60
C MET A 113 8.32 -11.22 -3.83
N PHE A 114 8.47 -12.48 -4.26
CA PHE A 114 9.27 -12.79 -5.45
C PHE A 114 8.66 -12.24 -6.75
N SER A 115 7.35 -12.01 -6.79
CA SER A 115 6.69 -11.38 -7.94
C SER A 115 5.35 -10.77 -7.57
N ALA A 116 4.86 -9.85 -8.41
CA ALA A 116 3.49 -9.32 -8.31
C ALA A 116 2.42 -10.42 -8.48
N HIS A 117 2.74 -11.51 -9.20
CA HIS A 117 1.83 -12.64 -9.36
C HIS A 117 1.74 -13.47 -8.06
N ASN A 118 2.86 -13.70 -7.38
CA ASN A 118 2.88 -14.37 -6.07
C ASN A 118 2.05 -13.57 -5.05
N PHE A 119 2.24 -12.25 -5.03
CA PHE A 119 1.44 -11.39 -4.17
C PHE A 119 -0.05 -11.41 -4.55
N PHE A 120 -0.39 -11.49 -5.84
CA PHE A 120 -1.77 -11.56 -6.30
C PHE A 120 -2.47 -12.82 -5.81
N GLU A 121 -1.84 -13.98 -5.96
CA GLU A 121 -2.39 -15.25 -5.45
C GLU A 121 -2.51 -15.24 -3.93
N LEU A 122 -1.52 -14.68 -3.22
CA LEU A 122 -1.59 -14.50 -1.77
C LEU A 122 -2.79 -13.63 -1.37
N VAL A 123 -2.99 -12.48 -2.01
CA VAL A 123 -4.12 -11.58 -1.71
C VAL A 123 -5.46 -12.27 -1.96
N ARG A 124 -5.60 -13.02 -3.07
CA ARG A 124 -6.82 -13.78 -3.34
C ARG A 124 -7.10 -14.82 -2.27
N GLU A 125 -6.07 -15.53 -1.83
CA GLU A 125 -6.20 -16.56 -0.80
C GLU A 125 -6.58 -15.95 0.56
N VAL A 126 -5.91 -14.88 0.97
CA VAL A 126 -6.19 -14.20 2.25
C VAL A 126 -7.60 -13.57 2.23
N LEU A 127 -7.97 -12.86 1.16
CA LEU A 127 -9.32 -12.29 1.05
C LEU A 127 -10.39 -13.37 1.01
N GLY A 128 -10.15 -14.49 0.33
CA GLY A 128 -11.11 -15.60 0.28
C GLY A 128 -11.34 -16.27 1.65
N ARG A 129 -10.36 -16.20 2.56
CA ARG A 129 -10.46 -16.76 3.92
C ARG A 129 -11.04 -15.77 4.93
N HIS A 130 -10.80 -14.47 4.76
CA HIS A 130 -11.05 -13.46 5.81
C HIS A 130 -12.06 -12.38 5.43
N SER A 131 -12.46 -12.27 4.16
CA SER A 131 -13.51 -11.33 3.74
C SER A 131 -14.89 -11.97 3.86
N ALA A 132 -15.82 -11.25 4.51
CA ALA A 132 -17.24 -11.64 4.54
C ALA A 132 -17.96 -11.43 3.20
N ILE A 133 -17.32 -10.69 2.27
CA ILE A 133 -17.84 -10.40 0.94
C ILE A 133 -16.94 -10.99 -0.14
N THR A 134 -17.53 -11.42 -1.25
CA THR A 134 -16.77 -11.80 -2.44
C THR A 134 -16.07 -10.56 -3.02
N VAL A 135 -14.74 -10.53 -2.91
CA VAL A 135 -13.91 -9.48 -3.50
C VAL A 135 -13.40 -9.94 -4.86
N GLN A 136 -13.52 -9.09 -5.87
CA GLN A 136 -12.83 -9.31 -7.14
C GLN A 136 -11.42 -8.76 -7.05
N CYS A 137 -10.44 -9.55 -7.49
CA CYS A 137 -9.05 -9.15 -7.54
C CYS A 137 -8.55 -9.22 -8.98
N HIS A 138 -7.81 -8.22 -9.44
CA HIS A 138 -7.23 -8.21 -10.77
C HIS A 138 -5.73 -7.87 -10.74
N LEU A 139 -4.91 -8.73 -11.33
CA LEU A 139 -3.54 -8.37 -11.67
C LEU A 139 -3.54 -7.52 -12.94
N TYR A 140 -3.01 -6.30 -12.86
CA TYR A 140 -2.95 -5.38 -14.00
C TYR A 140 -1.50 -5.08 -14.39
N GLN A 141 -1.28 -4.89 -15.68
CA GLN A 141 0.00 -4.47 -16.23
C GLN A 141 -0.26 -3.34 -17.20
N GLY A 142 0.34 -2.18 -16.93
CA GLY A 142 0.14 -0.98 -17.74
C GLY A 142 0.29 0.29 -16.92
N ARG A 143 -0.06 1.41 -17.55
CA ARG A 143 -0.01 2.73 -16.91
C ARG A 143 -1.11 2.85 -15.86
N LEU A 144 -0.79 3.45 -14.72
CA LEU A 144 -1.74 3.75 -13.64
C LEU A 144 -2.70 4.88 -14.03
N ASN A 145 -2.21 5.89 -14.76
CA ASN A 145 -3.04 6.99 -15.25
C ASN A 145 -3.78 6.58 -16.54
N CYS A 146 -4.72 5.64 -16.44
CA CYS A 146 -5.58 5.21 -17.55
C CYS A 146 -7.06 5.21 -17.14
N ALA A 147 -7.96 5.18 -18.13
CA ALA A 147 -9.41 5.22 -17.89
C ALA A 147 -9.87 4.06 -16.99
N LYS A 148 -9.37 2.84 -17.23
CA LYS A 148 -9.69 1.64 -16.45
C LYS A 148 -9.38 1.80 -14.97
N VAL A 149 -8.17 2.26 -14.63
CA VAL A 149 -7.76 2.44 -13.22
C VAL A 149 -8.59 3.54 -12.57
N LYS A 150 -8.80 4.68 -13.26
CA LYS A 150 -9.63 5.78 -12.76
C LYS A 150 -11.05 5.32 -12.46
N GLU A 151 -11.67 4.61 -13.39
CA GLU A 151 -13.03 4.07 -13.23
C GLU A 151 -13.12 3.15 -12.02
N ARG A 152 -12.17 2.22 -11.87
CA ARG A 152 -12.14 1.30 -10.71
C ARG A 152 -11.99 2.05 -9.40
N LEU A 153 -11.07 3.01 -9.32
CA LEU A 153 -10.89 3.84 -8.12
C LEU A 153 -12.16 4.64 -7.80
N THR A 154 -12.85 5.18 -8.81
CA THR A 154 -14.14 5.88 -8.59
C THR A 154 -15.26 4.95 -8.13
N CYS A 155 -15.16 3.65 -8.39
CA CYS A 155 -16.06 2.62 -7.86
C CYS A 155 -15.65 2.13 -6.46
N GLY A 156 -14.57 2.66 -5.86
CA GLY A 156 -14.10 2.27 -4.53
C GLY A 156 -13.07 1.14 -4.51
N ALA A 157 -12.46 0.82 -5.66
CA ALA A 157 -11.34 -0.10 -5.74
C ALA A 157 -10.17 0.33 -4.85
N CYS A 158 -9.46 -0.64 -4.29
CA CYS A 158 -8.12 -0.43 -3.75
C CYS A 158 -7.08 -0.80 -4.81
N ILE A 159 -5.83 -0.36 -4.62
CA ILE A 159 -4.73 -0.74 -5.52
C ILE A 159 -3.48 -1.04 -4.69
N PHE A 160 -2.83 -2.18 -4.95
CA PHE A 160 -1.46 -2.41 -4.50
C PHE A 160 -0.51 -2.13 -5.65
N VAL A 161 0.47 -1.27 -5.38
CA VAL A 161 1.48 -0.88 -6.36
C VAL A 161 2.82 -1.44 -5.90
N PRO A 162 3.36 -2.47 -6.58
CA PRO A 162 4.69 -2.99 -6.28
C PRO A 162 5.76 -1.91 -6.44
N TYR A 163 6.77 -1.97 -5.59
CA TYR A 163 7.96 -1.13 -5.66
C TYR A 163 9.21 -2.00 -5.35
N PRO A 164 10.43 -1.57 -5.73
CA PRO A 164 10.75 -0.32 -6.40
C PRO A 164 10.26 -0.31 -7.86
N PHE A 165 9.83 0.87 -8.33
CA PHE A 165 9.86 1.16 -9.76
C PHE A 165 11.32 1.19 -10.17
N GLN A 166 11.94 0.02 -10.40
CA GLN A 166 13.24 0.02 -11.04
C GLN A 166 13.07 0.76 -12.37
N ASN A 167 14.02 1.66 -12.69
CA ASN A 167 14.14 2.34 -13.99
C ASN A 167 14.43 1.34 -15.12
N ASN A 168 13.66 0.26 -15.19
CA ASN A 168 13.65 -0.71 -16.24
C ASN A 168 12.72 -0.14 -17.32
N PRO A 169 13.16 -0.02 -18.59
CA PRO A 169 12.31 0.43 -19.70
C PRO A 169 11.04 -0.41 -19.89
N ASN A 170 10.90 -1.54 -19.19
CA ASN A 170 9.67 -2.31 -19.07
C ASN A 170 8.91 -2.02 -17.75
N PRO A 171 7.72 -1.38 -17.80
CA PRO A 171 6.96 -1.02 -16.60
C PRO A 171 6.42 -2.27 -15.91
N GLN A 172 6.87 -2.53 -14.67
CA GLN A 172 6.39 -3.65 -13.88
C GLN A 172 5.03 -3.32 -13.24
N LYS A 173 4.02 -4.05 -13.71
CA LYS A 173 2.82 -4.61 -13.05
C LYS A 173 2.32 -3.90 -11.78
N ALA A 174 1.10 -3.37 -11.82
CA ALA A 174 0.38 -2.84 -10.66
C ALA A 174 -0.94 -3.61 -10.46
N MET A 175 -1.33 -3.90 -9.22
CA MET A 175 -2.48 -4.75 -8.93
C MET A 175 -3.69 -3.92 -8.49
N THR A 176 -4.84 -4.10 -9.14
CA THR A 176 -6.09 -3.38 -8.85
C THR A 176 -7.14 -4.33 -8.28
N PHE A 177 -7.91 -3.89 -7.27
CA PHE A 177 -9.04 -4.62 -6.70
C PHE A 177 -10.36 -4.16 -7.32
#